data_AF-A0A2D5Y8A2-F1
#
_entry.id   AF-A0A2D5Y8A2-F1
#
_cell.length_a   1.000
_cell.length_b   1.000
_cell.length_c   1.000
_cell.angle_alpha   90.00
_cell.angle_beta   90.00
_cell.angle_gamma   90.00
#
_symmetry.space_group_name_H-M   'P 1'
#
loop_
_entity.id
_entity.type
_entity.pdbx_description
1 polymer ?
#
loop_
_entity_poly.entity_id
_entity_poly.type
_entity_poly.pdbx_seq_one_letter_code
_entity_poly.pdbx_strand_id
1 'polypeptide(L)'
;MQDVVNQITANPLFTLVLALLALLLIFLILKSLFRMALFLVGVFVLYSVYVYFFQEKYPIPQVDSKTIEEWTNKVVEFIPSDLNLSLVDSNFTRSVPKD
;
A
#
# COMPACT_ATOMS: atom_id res chain seq x y z
N MET A 1 6.50 -30.72 -23.06
CA MET A 1 5.88 -29.69 -22.18
C MET A 1 4.87 -28.83 -22.92
N GLN A 2 5.18 -28.33 -24.13
CA GLN A 2 4.21 -27.58 -24.97
C GLN A 2 2.99 -28.43 -25.40
N ASP A 3 3.17 -29.73 -25.63
CA ASP A 3 2.05 -30.64 -25.96
C ASP A 3 0.95 -30.71 -24.90
N VAL A 4 1.33 -30.68 -23.62
CA VAL A 4 0.37 -30.81 -22.51
C VAL A 4 -0.49 -29.56 -22.41
N VAL A 5 0.13 -28.38 -22.59
CA VAL A 5 -0.58 -27.10 -22.62
C VAL A 5 -1.50 -27.03 -23.84
N ASN A 6 -1.02 -27.41 -25.03
CA ASN A 6 -1.83 -27.42 -26.24
C ASN A 6 -3.01 -28.39 -26.15
N GLN A 7 -2.85 -29.55 -25.50
CA GLN A 7 -3.93 -30.54 -25.33
C GLN A 7 -5.00 -30.08 -24.32
N ILE A 8 -4.60 -29.35 -23.28
CA ILE A 8 -5.52 -28.73 -22.32
C ILE A 8 -6.26 -27.56 -22.97
N THR A 9 -5.55 -26.70 -23.71
CA THR A 9 -6.15 -25.55 -24.41
C THR A 9 -7.02 -25.96 -25.60
N ALA A 10 -6.74 -27.10 -26.23
CA ALA A 10 -7.57 -27.66 -27.31
C ALA A 10 -8.97 -28.09 -26.83
N ASN A 11 -9.16 -28.30 -25.53
CA ASN A 11 -10.45 -28.68 -24.95
C ASN A 11 -11.10 -27.47 -24.26
N PRO A 12 -12.14 -26.84 -24.85
CA PRO A 12 -12.74 -25.61 -24.34
C PRO A 12 -13.32 -25.74 -22.92
N LEU A 13 -13.72 -26.95 -22.52
CA LEU A 13 -14.19 -27.25 -21.16
C LEU A 13 -13.10 -27.07 -20.10
N PHE A 14 -11.87 -27.53 -20.36
CA PHE A 14 -10.78 -27.41 -19.37
C PHE A 14 -10.34 -25.96 -19.20
N THR A 15 -10.27 -25.20 -20.30
CA THR A 15 -9.97 -23.77 -20.26
C THR A 15 -11.01 -22.99 -19.44
N LEU A 16 -12.29 -23.32 -19.59
CA LEU A 16 -13.37 -22.71 -18.78
C LEU A 16 -13.20 -22.99 -17.30
N VAL A 17 -12.95 -24.25 -16.91
CA VAL A 17 -12.75 -24.62 -15.51
C VAL A 17 -11.54 -23.91 -14.91
N LEU A 18 -10.44 -23.83 -15.66
CA LEU A 18 -9.22 -23.15 -15.22
C LEU A 18 -9.44 -21.63 -15.04
N ALA A 19 -10.17 -21.00 -15.96
CA ALA A 19 -10.53 -19.59 -15.85
C ALA A 19 -11.43 -19.32 -14.63
N LEU A 20 -12.39 -20.21 -14.37
CA LEU A 20 -13.26 -20.13 -13.20
C LEU A 20 -12.47 -20.29 -11.89
N LEU A 21 -11.52 -21.22 -11.85
CA LEU A 21 -10.62 -21.41 -10.73
C LEU A 21 -9.74 -20.18 -10.49
N ALA A 22 -9.20 -19.59 -11.55
CA ALA A 22 -8.40 -18.37 -11.46
C ALA A 22 -9.22 -17.20 -10.92
N LEU A 23 -10.46 -17.03 -11.40
CA LEU A 23 -11.37 -15.99 -10.92
C LEU A 23 -11.74 -16.20 -9.44
N LEU A 24 -11.94 -17.45 -9.02
CA LEU A 24 -12.16 -17.80 -7.62
C LEU A 24 -10.96 -17.43 -6.73
N LEU A 25 -9.74 -17.74 -7.18
CA LEU A 25 -8.51 -17.38 -6.46
C LEU A 25 -8.36 -15.86 -6.31
N ILE A 26 -8.59 -15.10 -7.39
CA ILE A 26 -8.55 -13.64 -7.36
C ILE A 26 -9.59 -13.11 -6.36
N PHE A 27 -10.81 -13.67 -6.37
CA PHE A 27 -11.85 -13.26 -5.43
C PHE A 27 -11.48 -13.56 -3.97
N LEU A 28 -10.86 -14.71 -3.68
CA LEU A 28 -10.39 -15.06 -2.34
C LEU A 28 -9.31 -14.10 -1.85
N ILE A 29 -8.34 -13.79 -2.71
CA ILE A 29 -7.26 -12.84 -2.40
C ILE A 29 -7.86 -11.44 -2.16
N LEU A 30 -8.76 -10.98 -3.03
CA LEU A 30 -9.39 -9.67 -2.93
C LEU A 30 -10.25 -9.55 -1.66
N LYS A 31 -11.00 -10.59 -1.31
CA LYS A 31 -11.77 -10.64 -0.05
C LYS A 31 -10.87 -10.51 1.17
N SER A 32 -9.72 -11.18 1.16
CA SER A 32 -8.73 -11.09 2.23
C SER A 32 -8.11 -9.69 2.30
N LEU A 33 -7.72 -9.14 1.15
CA LEU A 33 -7.13 -7.81 1.04
C LEU A 33 -8.09 -6.72 1.52
N PHE A 34 -9.37 -6.82 1.17
CA PHE A 34 -10.40 -5.89 1.62
C PHE A 34 -10.56 -5.89 3.14
N ARG A 35 -10.42 -7.05 3.79
CA ARG A 35 -10.46 -7.15 5.26
C ARG A 35 -9.28 -6.40 5.90
N MET A 36 -8.08 -6.51 5.34
CA MET A 36 -6.91 -5.74 5.80
C MET A 36 -7.08 -4.24 5.54
N ALA A 37 -7.58 -3.87 4.37
CA ALA A 37 -7.83 -2.47 4.01
C ALA A 37 -8.85 -1.82 4.97
N LEU A 38 -9.93 -2.52 5.32
CA LEU A 38 -10.90 -2.06 6.32
C LEU A 38 -10.26 -1.81 7.69
N PHE A 39 -9.35 -2.70 8.13
CA PHE A 39 -8.63 -2.49 9.37
C PHE A 39 -7.75 -1.23 9.32
N LEU A 40 -7.03 -1.03 8.20
CA LEU A 40 -6.22 0.15 7.97
C LEU A 40 -7.04 1.44 8.01
N VAL A 41 -8.21 1.44 7.37
CA VAL A 41 -9.17 2.56 7.41
C VAL A 41 -9.65 2.81 8.83
N GLY A 42 -9.97 1.75 9.59
CA GLY A 42 -10.36 1.88 11.00
C GLY A 42 -9.28 2.56 11.85
N VAL A 43 -8.01 2.16 11.70
CA VAL A 43 -6.88 2.79 12.38
C VAL A 43 -6.71 4.24 11.94
N PHE A 44 -6.85 4.53 10.65
CA PHE A 44 -6.73 5.89 10.12
C PHE A 44 -7.82 6.83 10.64
N VAL A 45 -9.07 6.35 10.71
CA VAL A 45 -10.19 7.10 11.29
C VAL A 45 -9.93 7.33 12.78
N LEU A 46 -9.51 6.29 13.51
CA LEU A 46 -9.20 6.42 14.94
C LEU A 46 -8.09 7.46 15.20
N TYR A 47 -7.03 7.43 14.39
CA TYR A 47 -5.97 8.43 14.43
C TYR A 47 -6.49 9.83 14.10
N SER A 48 -7.28 9.99 13.04
CA SER A 48 -7.86 11.28 12.66
C SER A 48 -8.77 11.86 13.74
N VAL A 49 -9.58 11.02 14.38
CA VAL A 49 -10.44 11.42 15.51
C VAL A 49 -9.58 11.86 16.69
N TYR A 50 -8.53 11.11 17.02
CA TYR A 50 -7.59 11.50 18.07
C TYR A 50 -6.93 12.85 17.75
N VAL A 51 -6.41 13.04 16.55
CA VAL A 51 -5.79 14.30 16.13
C VAL A 51 -6.80 15.45 16.23
N TYR A 52 -8.00 15.30 15.68
CA TYR A 52 -8.98 16.38 15.63
C TYR A 52 -9.52 16.78 17.01
N PHE A 53 -9.79 15.81 17.91
CA PHE A 53 -10.38 16.10 19.22
C PHE A 53 -9.37 16.27 20.35
N PHE A 54 -8.23 15.58 20.29
CA PHE A 54 -7.25 15.55 21.39
C PHE A 54 -6.01 16.42 21.16
N GLN A 55 -5.81 17.01 19.97
CA GLN A 55 -4.69 17.95 19.74
C GLN A 55 -4.71 19.14 20.70
N GLU A 56 -5.90 19.67 21.03
CA GLU A 56 -6.02 20.82 21.93
C GLU A 56 -5.63 20.49 23.38
N LYS A 57 -5.80 19.24 23.81
CA LYS A 57 -5.57 18.80 25.19
C LYS A 57 -4.22 18.10 25.41
N TYR A 58 -3.69 17.48 24.36
CA TYR A 58 -2.41 16.77 24.36
C TYR A 58 -1.66 17.11 23.07
N PRO A 59 -0.88 18.21 23.06
CA PRO A 59 -0.09 18.55 21.88
C PRO A 59 0.88 17.41 21.60
N ILE A 60 0.86 16.92 20.35
CA ILE A 60 1.82 15.91 19.90
C ILE A 60 3.21 16.55 20.03
N PRO A 61 4.15 15.96 20.79
CA PRO A 61 5.50 16.49 20.87
C PRO A 61 6.06 16.62 19.46
N GLN A 62 6.62 17.79 19.16
CA GLN A 62 7.18 18.08 17.84
C GLN A 62 8.22 17.00 17.53
N VAL A 63 7.91 16.15 16.56
CA VAL A 63 8.80 15.06 16.18
C VAL A 63 10.04 15.71 15.57
N ASP A 64 11.20 15.49 16.21
CA ASP A 64 12.47 16.06 15.77
C ASP A 64 12.76 15.56 14.35
N SER A 65 12.82 16.51 13.41
CA SER A 65 12.95 16.24 11.97
C SER A 65 14.18 15.39 11.65
N LYS A 66 15.22 15.49 12.48
CA LYS A 66 16.46 14.69 12.38
C LYS A 66 16.23 13.20 12.58
N THR A 67 15.32 12.82 13.48
CA THR A 67 15.00 11.40 13.73
C THR A 67 14.23 10.80 12.55
N ILE A 68 13.36 11.59 11.92
CA ILE A 68 12.63 11.18 10.71
C ILE A 68 13.58 11.04 9.52
N GLU A 69 14.54 11.94 9.37
CA GLU A 69 15.55 11.91 8.31
C GLU A 69 16.47 10.68 8.42
N GLU A 70 16.95 10.36 9.63
CA GLU A 70 17.73 9.13 9.86
C GLU A 70 16.94 7.85 9.55
N TRP A 71 15.65 7.81 9.94
CA TRP A 71 14.79 6.66 9.67
C TRP A 71 14.49 6.51 8.18
N THR A 72 14.26 7.64 7.49
CA THR A 72 14.02 7.69 6.05
C THR A 72 15.23 7.20 5.28
N ASN A 73 16.44 7.66 5.64
CA ASN A 73 17.68 7.18 5.03
C ASN A 73 17.90 5.67 5.23
N LYS A 74 17.57 5.16 6.42
CA LYS A 74 17.62 3.70 6.70
C LYS A 74 16.65 2.92 5.82
N VAL A 75 15.43 3.40 5.65
CA VAL A 75 14.41 2.71 4.82
C VAL A 75 14.77 2.79 3.34
N VAL A 76 15.32 3.92 2.88
CA VAL A 76 15.81 4.09 1.51
C VAL A 76 16.95 3.12 1.20
N GLU A 77 17.83 2.82 2.16
CA GLU A 77 18.92 1.83 2.00
C GLU A 77 18.40 0.40 1.76
N PHE A 78 17.23 0.04 2.29
CA PHE A 78 16.61 -1.27 2.08
C PHE A 78 15.72 -1.35 0.82
N ILE A 79 15.47 -0.23 0.15
CA ILE A 79 14.63 -0.20 -1.06
C ILE A 79 15.54 -0.34 -2.29
N PRO A 80 15.31 -1.33 -3.17
CA PRO A 80 16.08 -1.47 -4.40
C PRO A 80 15.88 -0.23 -5.29
N SER A 81 16.99 0.29 -5.81
CA SER A 81 17.08 1.54 -6.60
C SER A 81 16.23 1.55 -7.88
N ASP A 82 15.66 0.40 -8.25
CA ASP A 82 14.84 0.20 -9.44
C ASP A 82 13.38 0.65 -9.24
N LEU A 83 12.95 0.84 -7.99
CA LEU A 83 11.66 1.44 -7.65
C LEU A 83 11.77 2.95 -7.80
N ASN A 84 11.32 3.46 -8.96
CA ASN A 84 11.25 4.89 -9.28
C ASN A 84 10.21 5.59 -8.37
N LEU A 85 10.59 5.84 -7.12
CA LEU A 85 9.76 6.45 -6.06
C LEU A 85 9.67 7.97 -6.20
N SER A 86 9.31 8.46 -7.38
CA SER A 86 8.92 9.87 -7.60
C SER A 86 7.73 10.32 -6.72
N LEU A 87 7.07 9.40 -6.00
CA LEU A 87 5.99 9.67 -5.05
C LEU A 87 6.46 9.92 -3.60
N VAL A 88 7.70 9.59 -3.26
CA VAL A 88 8.30 9.85 -1.92
C VAL A 88 9.06 11.18 -1.89
N ASP A 89 9.16 11.89 -3.02
CA ASP A 89 9.52 13.30 -3.05
C ASP A 89 8.39 14.13 -2.45
N SER A 90 8.31 14.09 -1.13
CA SER A 90 7.52 15.00 -0.34
C SER A 90 8.04 16.42 -0.63
N ASN A 91 7.23 17.18 -1.35
CA ASN A 91 7.41 18.59 -1.72
C ASN A 91 7.39 19.50 -0.47
N PHE A 92 8.31 19.27 0.46
CA PHE A 92 8.49 20.04 1.70
C PHE A 92 9.25 21.35 1.48
N THR A 93 9.64 21.67 0.24
CA THR A 93 10.54 22.80 -0.05
C THR A 93 9.89 24.07 -0.60
N ARG A 94 8.55 24.19 -0.69
CA ARG A 94 7.95 25.48 -1.07
C ARG A 94 7.43 26.27 0.13
N SER A 95 8.27 27.21 0.55
CA SER A 95 8.06 28.25 1.57
C SER A 95 6.79 29.08 1.35
N VAL A 96 6.06 29.32 2.45
CA VAL A 96 5.00 30.34 2.56
C VAL A 96 5.58 31.72 2.18
N PRO A 97 4.98 32.48 1.25
CA PRO A 97 5.38 33.86 1.04
C PRO A 97 4.91 34.68 2.25
N LYS A 98 5.84 35.38 2.90
CA LYS A 98 5.50 36.56 3.68
C LYS A 98 5.22 37.67 2.67
N ASP A 99 3.97 38.13 2.63
CA ASP A 99 3.56 39.55 2.65
C ASP A 99 2.04 39.62 2.82
#